data_AF-A0A8S3IWL9-F1
#
_entry.id   AF-A0A8S3IWL9-F1
#
_cell.length_a   1.000
_cell.length_b   1.000
_cell.length_c   1.000
_cell.angle_alpha   90.00
_cell.angle_beta   90.00
_cell.angle_gamma   90.00
#
_symmetry.space_group_name_H-M   'P 1'
#
loop_
_entity.id
_entity.type
_entity.pdbx_description
1 polymer ?
#
loop_
_entity_poly.entity_id
_entity_poly.type
_entity_poly.pdbx_seq_one_letter_code
_entity_poly.pdbx_strand_id
1 'polypeptide(L)'
;NSYGLNGMGIEAMKLFHKMPKEFINDLTYTCVLSSCSHSGLVDEARSIFNSIETKTDITVTTMIDCLSRAAAFEEAQQLIEQFEHDHAPALPIYSLYS
;
A
#
# COMPACT_ATOMS: atom_id res chain seq x y z
N ASN A 1 -20.84 -14.40 5.22
CA ASN A 1 -21.28 -13.16 5.90
C ASN A 1 -20.42 -12.00 5.44
N SER A 2 -20.72 -11.39 4.28
CA SER A 2 -19.80 -10.47 3.59
C SER A 2 -20.47 -9.13 3.25
N TYR A 3 -21.32 -8.60 4.14
CA TYR A 3 -22.03 -7.34 3.90
C TYR A 3 -21.56 -6.17 4.78
N GLY A 4 -20.52 -6.36 5.61
CA GLY A 4 -20.02 -5.33 6.53
C GLY A 4 -18.70 -4.65 6.15
N LEU A 5 -17.88 -5.23 5.26
CA LEU A 5 -16.53 -4.74 4.99
C LEU A 5 -16.49 -3.61 3.93
N ASN A 6 -17.42 -3.57 2.99
CA ASN A 6 -17.39 -2.58 1.90
C ASN A 6 -17.77 -1.16 2.34
N GLY A 7 -18.55 -1.01 3.41
CA GLY A 7 -18.94 0.31 3.92
C GLY A 7 -17.80 1.03 4.64
N MET A 8 -16.93 0.28 5.34
CA MET A 8 -15.87 0.87 6.16
C MET A 8 -14.75 1.49 5.34
N GLY A 9 -14.38 0.88 4.20
CA GLY A 9 -13.39 1.49 3.29
C GLY A 9 -13.87 2.83 2.73
N ILE A 10 -15.12 2.89 2.26
CA ILE A 10 -15.70 4.13 1.71
C ILE A 10 -15.79 5.22 2.78
N GLU A 11 -16.22 4.89 4.01
CA GLU A 11 -16.27 5.87 5.09
C GLU A 11 -14.88 6.33 5.56
N ALA A 12 -13.90 5.42 5.63
CA ALA A 12 -12.51 5.77 5.91
C ALA A 12 -11.96 6.73 4.84
N MET A 13 -12.25 6.49 3.56
CA MET A 13 -11.89 7.40 2.47
C MET A 13 -12.56 8.76 2.61
N LYS A 14 -13.86 8.82 2.92
CA LYS A 14 -14.58 10.10 3.12
C LYS A 14 -14.00 10.90 4.28
N LEU A 15 -13.61 10.25 5.36
CA LEU A 15 -12.96 10.89 6.50
C LEU A 15 -11.58 11.40 6.12
N PHE A 16 -10.77 10.57 5.45
CA PHE A 16 -9.45 10.93 4.96
C PHE A 16 -9.47 12.19 4.08
N HIS A 17 -10.39 12.27 3.12
CA HIS A 17 -10.53 13.45 2.25
C HIS A 17 -10.94 14.72 2.98
N LYS A 18 -11.52 14.61 4.18
CA LYS A 18 -11.89 15.75 5.03
C LYS A 18 -10.79 16.14 6.03
N MET A 19 -9.75 15.32 6.18
CA MET A 19 -8.64 15.62 7.10
C MET A 19 -7.77 16.74 6.50
N PRO A 20 -7.43 17.79 7.28
CA PRO A 20 -6.46 18.77 6.83
C PRO A 20 -5.10 18.08 6.64
N LYS A 21 -4.40 18.40 5.55
CA LYS A 21 -3.15 17.73 5.16
C LYS A 21 -2.08 17.76 6.25
N GLU A 22 -2.06 18.82 7.04
CA GLU A 22 -1.16 19.01 8.20
C GLU A 22 -1.37 17.99 9.34
N PHE A 23 -2.51 17.29 9.37
CA PHE A 23 -2.79 16.23 10.35
C PHE A 23 -2.70 14.81 9.77
N ILE A 24 -2.35 14.68 8.49
CA ILE A 24 -2.18 13.37 7.86
C ILE A 24 -0.75 12.91 8.14
N ASN A 25 -0.63 11.75 8.80
CA ASN A 25 0.64 11.10 9.10
C ASN A 25 0.69 9.69 8.48
N ASP A 26 1.85 9.05 8.58
CA ASP A 26 2.10 7.71 8.03
C ASP A 26 1.11 6.65 8.54
N LEU A 27 0.67 6.78 9.80
CA LEU A 27 -0.34 5.90 10.39
C LEU A 27 -1.70 6.08 9.69
N THR A 28 -2.09 7.33 9.41
CA THR A 28 -3.33 7.65 8.70
C THR A 28 -3.32 7.06 7.30
N TYR A 29 -2.23 7.24 6.55
CA TYR A 29 -2.06 6.64 5.22
C TYR A 29 -2.16 5.12 5.27
N THR A 30 -1.48 4.48 6.23
CA THR A 30 -1.49 3.03 6.41
C THR A 30 -2.91 2.49 6.70
N CYS A 31 -3.65 3.15 7.59
CA CYS A 31 -5.02 2.77 7.93
C CYS A 31 -5.96 2.86 6.72
N VAL A 32 -5.83 3.92 5.93
CA VAL A 32 -6.68 4.12 4.76
C VAL A 32 -6.31 3.14 3.63
N LEU A 33 -5.03 2.93 3.34
CA LEU A 33 -4.56 1.92 2.38
C LEU A 33 -5.04 0.51 2.76
N SER A 34 -4.92 0.15 4.04
CA SER A 34 -5.41 -1.14 4.54
C SER A 34 -6.92 -1.27 4.29
N SER A 35 -7.69 -0.22 4.58
CA SER A 35 -9.14 -0.22 4.37
C SER A 35 -9.50 -0.36 2.88
N CYS A 36 -8.72 0.25 1.98
CA CYS A 36 -8.89 0.12 0.54
C CYS A 36 -8.58 -1.30 0.05
N SER A 37 -7.50 -1.93 0.54
CA SER A 37 -7.15 -3.33 0.21
C SER A 37 -8.29 -4.30 0.55
N HIS A 38 -8.91 -4.14 1.72
CA HIS A 38 -10.01 -5.00 2.15
C HIS A 38 -11.31 -4.74 1.39
N SER A 39 -11.51 -3.52 0.89
CA SER A 39 -12.73 -3.09 0.20
C SER A 39 -12.65 -3.20 -1.33
N GLY A 40 -11.50 -3.59 -1.88
CA GLY A 40 -11.27 -3.68 -3.32
C GLY A 40 -11.18 -2.32 -4.03
N LEU A 41 -10.89 -1.25 -3.30
CA LEU A 41 -10.77 0.12 -3.81
C LEU A 41 -9.34 0.40 -4.29
N VAL A 42 -8.94 -0.31 -5.35
CA VAL A 42 -7.54 -0.37 -5.81
C VAL A 42 -7.09 0.97 -6.40
N ASP A 43 -7.96 1.65 -7.14
CA ASP A 43 -7.63 2.93 -7.77
C ASP A 43 -7.44 4.04 -6.72
N GLU A 44 -8.28 4.03 -5.68
CA GLU A 44 -8.13 4.91 -4.53
C GLU A 44 -6.85 4.60 -3.75
N ALA A 45 -6.54 3.31 -3.54
CA ALA A 45 -5.30 2.89 -2.91
C ALA A 45 -4.07 3.41 -3.68
N ARG A 46 -4.06 3.29 -5.02
CA ARG A 46 -3.00 3.86 -5.88
C ARG A 46 -2.86 5.36 -5.69
N SER A 47 -3.97 6.10 -5.74
CA SER A 47 -3.97 7.55 -5.60
C SER A 47 -3.38 7.97 -4.24
N ILE A 48 -3.73 7.27 -3.17
CA ILE A 48 -3.21 7.55 -1.83
C ILE A 48 -1.73 7.18 -1.76
N PHE A 49 -1.36 5.99 -2.20
CA PHE A 49 0.02 5.52 -2.18
C PHE A 49 0.99 6.46 -2.93
N ASN A 50 0.54 7.03 -4.05
CA ASN A 50 1.29 8.02 -4.82
C ASN A 50 1.40 9.38 -4.11
N SER A 51 0.47 9.70 -3.20
CA SER A 51 0.51 10.95 -2.40
C SER A 51 1.45 10.88 -1.19
N ILE A 52 1.91 9.69 -0.81
CA ILE A 52 2.84 9.49 0.31
C ILE A 52 4.25 9.88 -0.14
N GLU A 53 4.80 10.92 0.49
CA GLU A 53 6.17 11.40 0.24
C GLU A 53 7.23 10.37 0.65
N THR A 54 7.11 9.82 1.87
CA THR A 54 8.03 8.82 2.41
C THR A 54 7.29 7.49 2.57
N LYS A 55 7.54 6.56 1.65
CA LYS A 55 6.95 5.22 1.70
C LYS A 55 7.70 4.39 2.74
N THR A 56 6.95 3.76 3.65
CA THR A 56 7.48 2.83 4.66
C THR A 56 7.21 1.38 4.25
N ASP A 57 7.93 0.42 4.84
CA ASP A 57 7.69 -1.02 4.65
C ASP A 57 6.20 -1.38 4.75
N ILE A 58 5.50 -0.79 5.72
CA ILE A 58 4.08 -1.08 5.97
C ILE A 58 3.22 -0.56 4.81
N THR A 59 3.48 0.65 4.32
CA THR A 59 2.72 1.22 3.20
C THR A 59 2.92 0.42 1.91
N VAL A 60 4.16 -0.03 1.65
CA VAL A 60 4.50 -0.80 0.45
C VAL A 60 3.91 -2.20 0.51
N THR A 61 4.08 -2.92 1.61
CA THR A 61 3.49 -4.25 1.81
C THR A 61 1.96 -4.23 1.73
N THR A 62 1.32 -3.19 2.28
CA THR A 62 -0.14 -3.01 2.17
C THR A 62 -0.58 -2.77 0.72
N MET A 63 0.21 -2.02 -0.07
CA MET A 63 -0.07 -1.81 -1.48
C MET A 63 0.12 -3.08 -2.31
N ILE A 64 1.16 -3.88 -2.02
CA ILE A 64 1.38 -5.19 -2.65
C ILE A 64 0.21 -6.14 -2.36
N ASP A 65 -0.27 -6.20 -1.11
CA ASP A 65 -1.45 -6.99 -0.74
C ASP A 65 -2.69 -6.53 -1.54
N CYS A 66 -2.91 -5.23 -1.63
CA CYS A 66 -4.01 -4.66 -2.40
C CYS A 66 -3.97 -5.09 -3.88
N LEU A 67 -2.81 -4.95 -4.53
CA LEU A 67 -2.61 -5.34 -5.93
C LEU A 67 -2.75 -6.85 -6.15
N SER A 68 -2.23 -7.65 -5.22
CA SER A 68 -2.32 -9.12 -5.26
C SER A 68 -3.77 -9.59 -5.21
N ARG A 69 -4.58 -8.99 -4.34
CA ARG A 69 -6.02 -9.27 -4.21
C ARG A 69 -6.82 -8.81 -5.43
N ALA A 70 -6.33 -7.79 -6.13
CA ALA A 70 -6.90 -7.28 -7.38
C ALA A 70 -6.44 -8.05 -8.63
N ALA A 71 -5.60 -9.07 -8.48
CA ALA A 71 -4.94 -9.78 -9.58
C ALA A 71 -4.07 -8.88 -10.48
N ALA A 72 -3.62 -7.72 -9.97
CA ALA A 72 -2.70 -6.80 -10.64
C ALA A 72 -1.24 -7.23 -10.39
N PHE A 73 -0.90 -8.47 -10.76
CA PHE A 73 0.37 -9.11 -10.39
C PHE A 73 1.60 -8.43 -10.97
N GLU A 74 1.52 -7.89 -12.19
CA GLU A 74 2.64 -7.18 -12.82
C GLU A 74 3.04 -5.94 -12.02
N GLU A 75 2.06 -5.16 -11.58
CA GLU A 75 2.28 -3.96 -10.78
C GLU A 75 2.78 -4.31 -9.37
N ALA A 76 2.25 -5.39 -8.78
CA ALA A 76 2.73 -5.90 -7.49
C ALA A 76 4.21 -6.32 -7.57
N GLN A 77 4.61 -7.00 -8.65
CA GLN A 77 6.00 -7.41 -8.88
C GLN A 77 6.91 -6.20 -9.09
N GLN A 78 6.52 -5.23 -9.92
CA GLN A 78 7.29 -4.00 -10.12
C GLN A 78 7.53 -3.26 -8.80
N LEU A 79 6.53 -3.22 -7.93
CA LEU A 79 6.65 -2.57 -6.62
C LEU A 79 7.60 -3.31 -5.68
N ILE A 80 7.60 -4.65 -5.71
CA ILE A 80 8.58 -5.47 -4.97
C ILE A 80 10.00 -5.17 -5.45
N GLU A 81 10.23 -5.20 -6.77
CA GLU A 81 11.56 -4.96 -7.37
C GLU A 81 12.09 -3.56 -7.04
N GLN A 82 11.23 -2.54 -7.10
CA GLN A 82 11.59 -1.18 -6.72
C GLN A 82 11.97 -1.07 -5.24
N PHE A 83 11.19 -1.72 -4.37
CA PHE A 83 11.42 -1.65 -2.93
C PHE A 83 12.63 -2.46 -2.47
N GLU A 84 12.86 -3.62 -3.07
CA GLU A 84 14.07 -4.42 -2.85
C GLU A 84 15.33 -3.66 -3.28
N HIS A 85 15.28 -2.89 -4.37
CA HIS A 85 16.41 -2.07 -4.80
C HIS A 85 16.71 -0.92 -3.81
N ASP A 86 15.67 -0.30 -3.24
CA ASP A 86 15.81 0.80 -2.26
C ASP A 86 16.16 0.33 -0.84
N HIS A 87 15.89 -0.93 -0.50
CA HIS A 87 16.17 -1.53 0.82
C HIS A 87 17.21 -2.65 0.79
N ALA A 88 17.89 -2.88 -0.34
CA ALA A 88 18.99 -3.84 -0.41
C ALA A 88 20.09 -3.45 0.60
N PRO A 89 20.33 -4.21 1.68
CA PRO A 89 21.63 -4.14 2.34
C PRO A 89 22.65 -4.58 1.30
N ALA A 90 23.71 -3.80 1.12
CA ALA A 90 24.82 -4.16 0.26
C ALA A 90 25.51 -5.43 0.78
N LEU A 91 24.99 -6.64 0.51
CA LEU A 91 25.73 -7.88 0.66
C LEU A 91 25.30 -8.95 -0.38
N PRO A 92 26.28 -9.65 -1.01
CA PRO A 92 26.09 -10.45 -2.20
C PRO A 92 25.65 -11.87 -1.83
N ILE A 93 24.36 -12.15 -1.83
CA ILE A 93 23.89 -13.52 -1.59
C ILE A 93 24.07 -14.44 -2.82
N TYR A 94 24.51 -13.90 -3.96
CA TYR A 94 24.82 -14.67 -5.17
C TYR A 94 26.30 -15.11 -5.31
N SER A 95 27.19 -14.81 -4.35
CA SER A 95 28.62 -15.19 -4.46
C SER A 95 29.03 -16.49 -3.72
N LEU A 96 28.08 -17.31 -3.26
CA LEU A 96 28.39 -18.58 -2.56
C LEU A 96 27.88 -19.84 -3.28
N TYR A 97 27.49 -19.72 -4.56
CA TYR A 97 27.23 -20.87 -5.43
C TYR A 97 28.19 -20.90 -6.64
N SER A 98 29.50 -20.73 -6.38
CA SER A 98 30.57 -21.14 -7.30
C SER A 98 31.56 -22.05 -6.60
#